data_AF-A0A090T3A2-F1
#
_entry.id   AF-A0A090T3A2-F1
#
_cell.length_a   1.000
_cell.length_b   1.000
_cell.length_c   1.000
_cell.angle_alpha   90.00
_cell.angle_beta   90.00
_cell.angle_gamma   90.00
#
_symmetry.space_group_name_H-M   'P 1'
#
loop_
_entity.id
_entity.type
_entity.pdbx_description
1 polymer ?
#
loop_
_entity_poly.entity_id
_entity_poly.type
_entity_poly.pdbx_seq_one_letter_code
_entity_poly.pdbx_strand_id
1 'polypeptide(L)'
;MFDAVSLTSPLLWGGVAIVVILFVWLVKVHRGLNMHKAHARQQKRSLEKEVEKCNKQLLEVRSVLVGLGQKVSEQEEIIVHLTERIIELENVDNDGRLYTRANKMVRLGADINELIEECELPKAEAELMLSLQKKIAGKEKVPPLHKERTQPARRTATNYPPQKRPR
;
A
#
# COMPACT_ATOMS: atom_id res chain seq x y z
N MET A 1 14.74 101.50 -21.81
CA MET A 1 14.78 100.24 -21.03
C MET A 1 14.09 99.05 -21.74
N PHE A 2 13.61 99.18 -22.99
CA PHE A 2 12.94 98.10 -23.72
C PHE A 2 13.80 97.41 -24.80
N ASP A 3 15.02 97.91 -25.07
CA ASP A 3 15.88 97.39 -26.15
C ASP A 3 16.63 96.08 -25.80
N ALA A 4 16.60 95.65 -24.53
CA ALA A 4 17.20 94.38 -24.11
C ALA A 4 16.27 93.17 -24.31
N VAL A 5 14.97 93.38 -24.54
CA VAL A 5 13.97 92.30 -24.66
C VAL A 5 13.92 91.69 -26.07
N SER A 6 14.30 92.46 -27.09
CA SER A 6 14.29 92.03 -28.49
C SER A 6 15.43 91.04 -28.82
N LEU A 7 16.61 91.19 -28.21
CA LEU A 7 17.74 90.27 -28.41
C LEU A 7 17.63 88.96 -27.60
N THR A 8 16.90 88.97 -26.48
CA THR A 8 16.66 87.77 -25.65
C THR A 8 15.55 86.86 -26.18
N SER A 9 14.66 87.39 -27.02
CA SER A 9 13.53 86.69 -27.60
C SER A 9 13.89 85.42 -28.42
N PRO A 10 14.89 85.45 -29.33
CA PRO A 10 15.28 84.24 -30.08
C PRO A 10 16.02 83.19 -29.23
N LEU A 11 16.78 83.60 -28.20
CA LEU A 11 17.48 82.67 -27.32
C LEU A 11 16.52 81.88 -26.41
N LEU A 12 15.48 82.54 -25.90
CA LEU A 12 14.45 81.89 -25.08
C LEU A 12 13.68 80.84 -25.88
N TRP A 13 13.34 81.14 -27.14
CA TRP A 13 12.71 80.17 -28.05
C TRP A 13 13.62 78.97 -28.35
N GLY A 14 14.92 79.20 -28.53
CA GLY A 14 15.91 78.13 -28.68
C GLY A 14 15.97 77.21 -27.44
N GLY A 15 15.99 77.80 -26.24
CA GLY A 15 15.96 77.04 -24.98
C GLY A 15 14.68 76.21 -24.82
N VAL A 16 13.52 76.79 -25.12
CA VAL A 16 12.23 76.08 -25.06
C VAL A 16 12.20 74.91 -26.06
N ALA A 17 12.68 75.12 -27.29
CA ALA A 17 12.75 74.05 -28.29
C ALA A 17 13.63 72.87 -27.82
N ILE A 18 14.78 73.16 -27.23
CA ILE A 18 15.68 72.13 -26.67
C ILE A 18 15.01 71.36 -25.53
N VAL A 19 14.32 72.04 -24.62
CA VAL A 19 13.60 71.39 -23.51
C VAL A 19 12.48 70.49 -24.03
N VAL A 20 11.72 70.93 -25.03
CA VAL A 20 10.66 70.11 -25.64
C VAL A 20 11.24 68.88 -26.34
N ILE A 21 12.36 69.03 -27.06
CA ILE A 21 13.04 67.90 -27.70
C ILE A 21 13.56 66.90 -26.65
N LEU A 22 14.19 67.37 -25.57
CA LEU A 22 14.65 66.52 -24.47
C LEU A 22 13.48 65.82 -23.77
N PHE A 23 12.36 66.51 -23.57
CA PHE A 23 11.16 65.94 -22.97
C PHE A 23 10.57 64.84 -23.86
N VAL A 24 10.44 65.08 -25.18
CA VAL A 24 9.97 64.08 -26.13
C VAL A 24 10.92 62.87 -26.19
N TRP A 25 12.23 63.10 -26.17
CA TRP A 25 13.24 62.04 -26.13
C TRP A 25 13.12 61.20 -24.84
N LEU A 26 13.01 61.84 -23.68
CA LEU A 26 12.79 61.18 -22.39
C LEU A 26 11.51 60.35 -22.39
N VAL A 27 10.39 60.88 -22.90
CA VAL A 27 9.13 60.14 -23.02
C VAL A 27 9.28 58.92 -23.93
N LYS A 28 9.99 59.04 -25.06
CA LYS A 28 10.25 57.91 -25.96
C LYS A 28 11.09 56.83 -25.30
N VAL A 29 12.18 57.20 -24.62
CA VAL A 29 13.06 56.27 -23.88
C VAL A 29 12.26 55.59 -22.76
N HIS A 30 11.49 56.35 -21.99
CA HIS A 30 10.69 55.81 -20.89
C HIS A 30 9.58 54.87 -21.38
N ARG A 31 8.97 55.16 -22.54
CA ARG A 31 8.03 54.25 -23.21
C ARG A 31 8.72 52.98 -23.70
N GLY A 32 9.91 53.09 -24.31
CA GLY A 32 10.71 51.93 -24.74
C GLY A 32 11.08 51.02 -23.57
N LEU A 33 11.60 51.58 -22.48
CA LEU A 33 11.93 50.85 -21.25
C LEU A 33 10.72 50.14 -20.65
N ASN A 34 9.54 50.78 -20.64
CA ASN A 34 8.31 50.17 -20.15
C ASN A 34 7.85 49.01 -21.04
N MET A 35 8.01 49.09 -22.35
CA MET A 35 7.69 47.99 -23.27
C MET A 35 8.65 46.80 -23.09
N HIS A 36 9.96 47.04 -22.96
CA HIS A 36 10.92 45.96 -22.66
C HIS A 36 10.60 45.26 -21.33
N LYS A 37 10.24 46.03 -20.30
CA LYS A 37 9.77 45.48 -19.02
C LYS A 37 8.49 44.66 -19.20
N ALA A 38 7.57 45.07 -20.07
CA ALA A 38 6.33 44.33 -20.34
C ALA A 38 6.63 42.97 -21.00
N HIS A 39 7.50 42.92 -22.01
CA HIS A 39 7.92 41.67 -22.65
C HIS A 39 8.64 40.72 -21.69
N ALA A 40 9.58 41.25 -20.90
CA ALA A 40 10.27 40.46 -19.88
C ALA A 40 9.31 39.90 -18.82
N ARG A 41 8.32 40.71 -18.39
CA ARG A 41 7.26 40.27 -17.47
C ARG A 41 6.38 39.19 -18.07
N GLN A 42 6.08 39.26 -19.36
CA GLN A 42 5.26 38.25 -20.03
C GLN A 42 5.98 36.89 -20.10
N GLN A 43 7.27 36.89 -20.47
CA GLN A 43 8.09 35.67 -20.47
C GLN A 43 8.23 35.07 -19.06
N LYS A 44 8.41 35.92 -18.04
CA LYS A 44 8.44 35.45 -16.65
C LYS A 44 7.12 34.77 -16.26
N ARG A 45 5.99 35.38 -16.62
CA ARG A 45 4.66 34.83 -16.34
C ARG A 45 4.37 33.52 -17.07
N SER A 46 4.85 33.34 -18.31
CA SER A 46 4.69 32.06 -19.00
C SER A 46 5.52 30.97 -18.33
N LEU A 47 6.75 31.28 -17.94
CA LEU A 47 7.62 30.33 -17.24
C LEU A 47 7.04 29.96 -15.86
N GLU A 48 6.55 30.93 -15.09
CA GLU A 48 5.86 30.67 -13.81
C GLU A 48 4.65 29.73 -13.98
N LYS A 49 3.86 29.92 -15.05
CA LYS A 49 2.75 29.03 -15.38
C LYS A 49 3.20 27.62 -15.75
N GLU A 50 4.31 27.47 -16.47
CA GLU A 50 4.87 26.15 -16.82
C GLU A 50 5.37 25.42 -15.58
N VAL A 51 6.06 26.13 -14.67
CA VAL A 51 6.49 25.60 -13.38
C VAL A 51 5.28 25.17 -12.55
N GLU A 52 4.22 25.99 -12.49
CA GLU A 52 3.00 25.64 -11.76
C GLU A 52 2.32 24.39 -12.34
N LYS A 53 2.23 24.28 -13.67
CA LYS A 53 1.70 23.08 -14.34
C LYS A 53 2.53 21.84 -14.02
N CYS A 54 3.85 21.94 -14.11
CA CYS A 54 4.77 20.85 -13.79
C CYS A 54 4.62 20.41 -12.33
N ASN A 55 4.49 21.36 -11.40
CA ASN A 55 4.28 21.06 -9.98
C ASN A 55 2.95 20.30 -9.75
N LYS A 56 1.87 20.72 -10.41
CA LYS A 56 0.58 20.01 -10.35
C LYS A 56 0.70 18.57 -10.87
N GLN A 57 1.34 18.38 -12.02
CA GLN A 57 1.59 17.04 -12.57
C GLN A 57 2.44 16.18 -11.63
N LEU A 58 3.46 16.77 -11.00
CA LEU A 58 4.31 16.06 -10.04
C LEU A 58 3.51 15.64 -8.79
N LEU A 59 2.59 16.48 -8.31
CA LEU A 59 1.69 16.13 -7.21
C LEU A 59 0.74 14.99 -7.59
N GLU A 60 0.19 15.00 -8.80
CA GLU A 60 -0.63 13.89 -9.32
C GLU A 60 0.18 12.58 -9.39
N VAL A 61 1.39 12.62 -9.96
CA VAL A 61 2.29 11.45 -10.02
C VAL A 61 2.64 10.95 -8.63
N ARG A 62 2.93 11.85 -7.69
CA ARG A 62 3.20 11.48 -6.30
C ARG A 62 2.00 10.78 -5.66
N SER A 63 0.79 11.27 -5.89
CA SER A 63 -0.43 10.63 -5.41
C SER A 63 -0.61 9.23 -5.98
N VAL A 64 -0.37 9.05 -7.27
CA VAL A 64 -0.43 7.73 -7.94
C VAL A 64 0.62 6.78 -7.36
N LEU A 65 1.85 7.25 -7.17
CA LEU A 65 2.93 6.45 -6.60
C LEU A 65 2.63 5.98 -5.18
N VAL A 66 2.05 6.84 -4.35
CA VAL A 66 1.60 6.45 -2.99
C VAL A 66 0.54 5.35 -3.06
N GLY A 67 -0.44 5.48 -3.96
CA GLY A 67 -1.46 4.45 -4.16
C GLY A 67 -0.88 3.12 -4.65
N LEU A 68 0.10 3.15 -5.57
CA LEU A 68 0.83 1.96 -5.98
C LEU A 68 1.61 1.32 -4.83
N GLY A 69 2.27 2.12 -4.00
CA GLY A 69 3.00 1.62 -2.82
C GLY A 69 2.09 0.88 -1.85
N GLN A 70 0.87 1.39 -1.61
CA GLN A 70 -0.13 0.69 -0.80
C GLN A 70 -0.55 -0.64 -1.43
N LYS A 71 -0.75 -0.68 -2.75
CA LYS A 71 -1.12 -1.91 -3.46
C LYS A 71 -0.01 -2.96 -3.46
N VAL A 72 1.24 -2.54 -3.57
CA VAL A 72 2.39 -3.46 -3.46
C VAL A 72 2.49 -4.01 -2.04
N SER A 73 2.30 -3.18 -1.02
CA SER A 73 2.30 -3.64 0.38
C SER A 73 1.15 -4.61 0.68
N GLU A 74 -0.05 -4.36 0.13
CA GLU A 74 -1.20 -5.28 0.22
C GLU A 74 -0.88 -6.62 -0.47
N GLN A 75 -0.24 -6.60 -1.63
CA GLN A 75 0.19 -7.83 -2.32
C GLN A 75 1.28 -8.59 -1.55
N GLU A 76 2.23 -7.88 -0.93
CA GLU A 76 3.26 -8.48 -0.10
C GLU A 76 2.65 -9.23 1.09
N GLU A 77 1.67 -8.62 1.77
CA GLU A 77 0.93 -9.27 2.86
C GLU A 77 0.20 -10.54 2.39
N ILE A 78 -0.46 -10.47 1.22
CA ILE A 78 -1.12 -11.64 0.61
C ILE A 78 -0.11 -12.74 0.32
N ILE A 79 1.06 -12.40 -0.25
CA ILE A 79 2.11 -13.38 -0.56
C ILE A 79 2.58 -14.06 0.72
N VAL A 80 2.86 -13.30 1.78
CA VAL A 80 3.30 -13.86 3.08
C VAL A 80 2.25 -14.84 3.62
N HIS A 81 0.98 -14.45 3.63
CA HIS A 81 -0.09 -15.34 4.09
C HIS A 81 -0.21 -16.60 3.21
N LEU A 82 -0.09 -16.46 1.88
CA LEU A 82 -0.10 -17.62 0.97
C LEU A 82 1.08 -18.55 1.23
N THR A 83 2.28 -18.01 1.45
CA THR A 83 3.46 -18.81 1.79
C THR A 83 3.26 -19.58 3.09
N GLU A 84 2.69 -18.95 4.12
CA GLU A 84 2.36 -19.63 5.38
C GLU A 84 1.38 -20.78 5.16
N ARG A 85 0.32 -20.57 4.35
CA ARG A 85 -0.63 -21.62 3.99
C ARG A 85 -0.01 -22.76 3.18
N ILE A 86 0.93 -22.46 2.29
CA ILE A 86 1.65 -23.50 1.53
C ILE A 86 2.48 -24.36 2.48
N ILE A 87 3.20 -23.75 3.43
CA ILE A 87 3.99 -24.48 4.43
C ILE A 87 3.08 -25.37 5.30
N GLU A 88 1.92 -24.85 5.72
CA GLU A 88 0.92 -25.63 6.47
C GLU A 88 0.43 -26.84 5.65
N LEU A 89 0.07 -26.64 4.38
CA LEU A 89 -0.39 -27.70 3.50
C LEU A 89 0.70 -28.73 3.18
N GLU A 90 1.94 -28.30 2.99
CA GLU A 90 3.08 -29.19 2.75
C GLU A 90 3.32 -30.12 3.94
N ASN A 91 3.23 -29.59 5.16
CA ASN A 91 3.33 -30.41 6.38
C ASN A 91 2.19 -31.43 6.48
N VAL A 92 0.95 -31.03 6.19
CA VAL A 92 -0.20 -31.95 6.21
C VAL A 92 -0.08 -33.04 5.13
N ASP A 93 0.39 -32.71 3.93
CA ASP A 93 0.58 -33.70 2.87
C ASP A 93 1.71 -34.69 3.20
N ASN A 94 2.80 -34.21 3.81
CA ASN A 94 3.88 -35.07 4.29
C ASN A 94 3.36 -36.07 5.31
N ASP A 95 2.72 -35.59 6.39
CA ASP A 95 2.14 -36.44 7.42
C ASP A 95 1.13 -37.43 6.84
N GLY A 96 0.21 -36.97 5.98
CA GLY A 96 -0.80 -37.80 5.34
C GLY A 96 -0.21 -38.93 4.48
N ARG A 97 0.91 -38.68 3.78
CA ARG A 97 1.63 -39.70 3.01
C ARG A 97 2.30 -40.73 3.92
N LEU A 98 2.93 -40.30 5.01
CA LEU A 98 3.53 -41.20 6.00
C LEU A 98 2.47 -42.11 6.63
N TYR A 99 1.34 -41.56 7.06
CA TYR A 99 0.23 -42.35 7.64
C TYR A 99 -0.43 -43.31 6.65
N THR A 100 -0.63 -42.88 5.40
CA THR A 100 -1.21 -43.74 4.36
C THR A 100 -0.28 -44.92 4.06
N ARG A 101 1.03 -44.67 4.00
CA ARG A 101 2.05 -45.70 3.81
C ARG A 101 2.11 -46.66 4.99
N ALA A 102 2.13 -46.15 6.22
CA ALA A 102 2.14 -46.94 7.44
C ALA A 102 0.89 -47.84 7.56
N ASN A 103 -0.30 -47.31 7.27
CA ASN A 103 -1.54 -48.09 7.27
C ASN A 103 -1.45 -49.28 6.29
N LYS A 104 -0.87 -49.08 5.10
CA LYS A 104 -0.67 -50.17 4.14
C LYS A 104 0.26 -51.25 4.70
N MET A 105 1.38 -50.88 5.33
CA MET A 105 2.32 -51.82 5.94
C MET A 105 1.72 -52.57 7.13
N VAL A 106 0.97 -51.89 7.99
CA VAL A 106 0.26 -52.50 9.13
C VAL A 106 -0.76 -53.54 8.64
N ARG A 107 -1.48 -53.28 7.54
CA ARG A 107 -2.43 -54.25 6.93
C ARG A 107 -1.73 -55.48 6.34
N LEU A 108 -0.47 -55.33 5.91
CA LEU A 108 0.37 -56.44 5.42
C LEU A 108 1.04 -57.22 6.56
N GLY A 109 0.93 -56.75 7.81
CA GLY A 109 1.46 -57.42 8.99
C GLY A 109 2.87 -56.97 9.41
N ALA A 110 3.30 -55.78 8.99
CA ALA A 110 4.57 -55.19 9.43
C ALA A 110 4.66 -55.07 10.96
N ASP A 111 5.88 -55.25 11.49
CA ASP A 111 6.16 -55.11 12.92
C ASP A 111 6.38 -53.64 13.33
N ILE A 112 6.37 -53.37 14.64
CA ILE A 112 6.53 -52.03 15.20
C ILE A 112 7.85 -51.37 14.79
N ASN A 113 8.95 -52.14 14.78
CA ASN A 113 10.27 -51.58 14.47
C ASN A 113 10.39 -51.23 12.98
N GLU A 114 9.78 -52.04 12.12
CA GLU A 114 9.70 -51.81 10.68
C GLU A 114 8.89 -50.54 10.35
N LEU A 115 7.81 -50.29 11.10
CA LEU A 115 7.02 -49.08 10.95
C LEU A 115 7.77 -47.80 11.38
N ILE A 116 8.57 -47.89 12.43
CA ILE A 116 9.37 -46.77 12.96
C ILE A 116 10.48 -46.41 11.96
N GLU A 117 11.19 -47.40 11.42
CA GLU A 117 12.29 -47.15 10.48
C GLU A 117 11.80 -46.68 9.10
N GLU A 118 10.74 -47.28 8.54
CA GLU A 118 10.34 -47.03 7.14
C GLU A 118 9.30 -45.91 6.97
N CYS A 119 8.52 -45.60 8.01
CA CYS A 119 7.54 -44.50 8.00
C CYS A 119 7.94 -43.33 8.90
N GLU A 120 9.12 -43.38 9.54
CA GLU A 120 9.63 -42.35 10.46
C GLU A 120 8.64 -41.98 11.58
N LEU A 121 7.78 -42.92 11.96
CA LEU A 121 6.75 -42.70 12.98
C LEU A 121 7.32 -42.84 14.40
N PRO A 122 6.93 -41.99 15.36
CA PRO A 122 7.28 -42.18 16.76
C PRO A 122 6.66 -43.47 17.32
N LYS A 123 7.37 -44.11 18.25
CA LYS A 123 6.99 -45.41 18.84
C LYS A 123 5.55 -45.47 19.34
N ALA A 124 5.06 -44.41 20.01
CA ALA A 124 3.70 -44.35 20.53
C ALA A 124 2.63 -44.37 19.43
N GLU A 125 2.90 -43.77 18.27
CA GLU A 125 1.96 -43.76 17.13
C GLU A 125 1.94 -45.10 16.40
N ALA A 126 3.10 -45.74 16.23
CA ALA A 126 3.20 -47.10 15.68
C ALA A 126 2.46 -48.13 16.55
N GLU A 127 2.62 -48.05 17.88
CA GLU A 127 1.88 -48.86 18.86
C GLU A 127 0.37 -48.65 18.75
N LEU A 128 -0.06 -47.39 18.63
CA LEU A 128 -1.47 -47.06 18.44
C LEU A 128 -2.01 -47.65 17.14
N MET A 129 -1.32 -47.49 16.00
CA MET A 129 -1.78 -48.02 14.70
C MET A 129 -1.95 -49.54 14.71
N LEU A 130 -1.00 -50.28 15.29
CA LEU A 130 -1.10 -51.73 15.43
C LEU A 130 -2.25 -52.14 16.35
N SER A 131 -2.46 -51.42 17.46
CA SER A 131 -3.57 -51.69 18.38
C SER A 131 -4.94 -51.44 17.72
N LEU A 132 -5.06 -50.37 16.94
CA LEU A 132 -6.27 -50.03 16.19
C LEU A 132 -6.56 -51.12 15.15
N GLN A 133 -5.56 -51.56 14.39
CA GLN A 133 -5.74 -52.64 13.43
C GLN A 133 -6.14 -53.96 14.10
N LYS A 134 -5.58 -54.29 15.27
CA LYS A 134 -5.99 -55.47 16.07
C LYS A 134 -7.45 -55.37 16.51
N LYS A 135 -7.91 -54.17 16.91
CA LYS A 135 -9.31 -53.90 17.26
C LYS A 135 -10.24 -54.01 16.04
N ILE A 136 -9.86 -53.45 14.89
CA ILE A 136 -10.64 -53.52 13.63
C ILE A 136 -10.70 -54.94 13.07
N ALA A 137 -9.61 -55.70 13.18
CA ALA A 137 -9.53 -57.12 12.81
C ALA A 137 -10.25 -58.06 13.80
N GLY A 138 -10.97 -57.52 14.79
CA GLY A 138 -11.80 -58.29 15.74
C GLY A 138 -11.02 -59.04 16.82
N LYS A 139 -9.72 -58.76 17.00
CA LYS A 139 -8.88 -59.43 18.02
C LYS A 139 -9.00 -58.80 19.43
N GLU A 140 -9.68 -57.66 19.57
CA GLU A 140 -9.82 -56.95 20.85
C GLU A 140 -11.11 -56.11 20.90
N LYS A 141 -11.84 -56.08 22.02
CA LYS A 141 -13.07 -55.27 22.17
C LYS A 141 -12.73 -53.78 22.18
N VAL A 142 -13.39 -53.00 21.32
CA VAL A 142 -13.26 -51.54 21.28
C VAL A 142 -13.84 -50.95 22.59
N PRO A 143 -13.07 -50.20 23.39
CA PRO A 143 -13.64 -49.45 24.50
C PRO A 143 -14.61 -48.39 23.98
N PRO A 144 -15.79 -48.20 24.58
CA PRO A 144 -16.74 -47.21 24.11
C PRO A 144 -16.14 -45.80 24.22
N LEU A 145 -16.00 -45.11 23.09
CA LEU A 145 -15.51 -43.72 23.01
C LEU A 145 -16.59 -42.69 23.38
N HIS A 146 -17.46 -43.03 24.34
CA HIS A 146 -18.43 -42.10 24.90
C HIS A 146 -18.27 -42.07 26.40
N LYS A 147 -17.50 -41.09 26.89
CA LYS A 147 -17.63 -40.65 28.28
C LYS A 147 -18.93 -39.86 28.32
N GLU A 148 -19.99 -40.47 28.83
CA GLU A 148 -21.24 -39.78 29.13
C GLU A 148 -20.87 -38.57 30.01
N ARG A 149 -20.84 -37.38 29.41
CA ARG A 149 -20.68 -36.14 30.14
C ARG A 149 -22.02 -35.94 30.82
N THR A 150 -22.13 -36.33 32.09
CA THR A 150 -23.28 -35.98 32.93
C THR A 150 -23.47 -34.46 32.83
N GLN A 151 -24.46 -34.02 32.05
CA GLN A 151 -24.83 -32.62 31.97
C GLN A 151 -25.45 -32.27 33.32
N PRO A 152 -24.88 -31.35 34.13
CA PRO A 152 -25.63 -30.80 35.24
C PRO A 152 -26.87 -30.11 34.66
N ALA A 153 -28.01 -30.36 35.31
CA ALA A 153 -29.34 -29.97 34.88
C ALA A 153 -29.37 -28.55 34.28
N ARG A 154 -29.97 -28.47 33.10
CA ARG A 154 -30.32 -27.26 32.35
C ARG A 154 -30.90 -26.20 33.29
N ARG A 155 -30.07 -25.25 33.74
CA ARG A 155 -30.55 -24.00 34.33
C ARG A 155 -31.24 -23.22 33.22
N THR A 156 -32.51 -22.93 33.46
CA THR A 156 -33.41 -22.18 32.60
C THR A 156 -32.79 -20.87 32.14
N ALA A 157 -33.00 -20.57 30.85
CA ALA A 157 -32.54 -19.35 30.20
C ALA A 157 -33.03 -18.12 30.97
N THR A 158 -32.10 -17.34 31.51
CA THR A 158 -32.41 -16.01 32.04
C THR A 158 -32.32 -15.03 30.88
N ASN A 159 -33.42 -14.29 30.69
CA ASN A 159 -33.61 -13.22 29.72
C ASN A 159 -32.39 -12.28 29.64
N TYR A 160 -31.81 -12.13 28.45
CA TYR A 160 -31.04 -10.94 28.11
C TYR A 160 -31.95 -9.93 27.39
N PRO A 161 -31.94 -8.65 27.78
CA PRO A 161 -32.70 -7.62 27.07
C PRO A 161 -32.09 -7.33 25.70
N PRO A 162 -32.89 -6.89 24.71
CA PRO A 162 -32.43 -6.67 23.35
C PRO A 162 -31.44 -5.49 23.28
N GLN A 163 -30.30 -5.73 22.64
CA GLN A 163 -29.24 -4.75 22.42
C GLN A 163 -29.66 -3.78 21.31
N LYS A 164 -29.82 -2.49 21.63
CA LYS A 164 -30.12 -1.43 20.67
C LYS A 164 -28.94 -1.21 19.73
N ARG A 165 -29.17 -1.25 18.42
CA ARG A 165 -28.18 -0.87 17.39
C ARG A 165 -28.03 0.67 17.35
N PRO A 166 -26.81 1.22 17.30
CA PRO A 166 -26.61 2.64 17.05
C PRO A 166 -26.82 2.93 15.54
N ARG A 167 -27.37 4.12 15.26
CA ARG A 167 -27.48 4.70 13.92
C ARG A 167 -26.13 5.18 13.42
#